data_AF-S9UAG3-F1
#
_entry.id   AF-S9UAG3-F1
#
_cell.length_a   1.000
_cell.length_b   1.000
_cell.length_c   1.000
_cell.angle_alpha   90.00
_cell.angle_beta   90.00
_cell.angle_gamma   90.00
#
_symmetry.space_group_name_H-M   'P 1'
#
loop_
_entity.id
_entity.type
_entity.pdbx_description
1 polymer ?
#
loop_
_entity_poly.entity_id
_entity_poly.type
_entity_poly.pdbx_seq_one_letter_code
_entity_poly.pdbx_strand_id
1 'polypeptide(L)'
;MKLDFKSYLMGIVTIMLSFFLISSAANASPTEKVFLNQESFKRGAYGNTKVATALGTVANQVNSSSYSNMVDINGGFEKDSNHNQLPDFWEVVWRNGVSSNSYAILAPYEPVEGKLHYRLYNGDNDAQSYQYVLSDQIPVAGGSAYTIKAFLRYTLPVGRAEMSIIQGDAQGNNNGEIHYTYNNGGWKWNEKNNSFVLNPDTKFIRIRFGVGGEVGAYLDVDKVELTQIDMNEGFEKDENSNNLPDFWETVWRNGTSTNPFATIAPYEPVDGKYHYRLFNGLNDKDSYMYALSDPIPVLGGAAYELSTYLRYALPVGRVEMSIIQGDAQGNNNGEIHYTYNNGGWKWNEKNNSFVLNPGTKFIRIRFGVGGEVGAYLDIDHTKLHLLNSEGNLNFIRYEYNQSNEVKRIIYPNGKIVEIEYDANGNQVQRKIVKE
;
A
#
# COMPACT_ATOMS: atom_id res chain seq x y z
N MET A 1 23.88 59.30 -27.62
CA MET A 1 24.59 58.34 -28.49
C MET A 1 24.58 57.00 -27.79
N LYS A 2 24.05 55.95 -28.44
CA LYS A 2 23.83 54.59 -27.90
C LYS A 2 25.13 53.87 -27.54
N LEU A 3 25.19 53.16 -26.41
CA LEU A 3 25.10 51.70 -26.32
C LEU A 3 25.27 51.20 -24.87
N ASP A 4 24.37 50.31 -24.47
CA ASP A 4 24.27 49.56 -23.21
C ASP A 4 25.35 48.47 -23.08
N PHE A 5 25.72 48.12 -21.83
CA PHE A 5 25.99 46.73 -21.43
C PHE A 5 25.65 46.49 -19.95
N LYS A 6 24.71 45.57 -19.71
CA LYS A 6 24.34 45.01 -18.40
C LYS A 6 25.35 43.93 -17.96
N SER A 7 25.62 43.84 -16.67
CA SER A 7 26.19 42.63 -16.04
C SER A 7 25.44 42.31 -14.73
N TYR A 8 24.72 41.18 -14.75
CA TYR A 8 24.01 40.58 -13.63
C TYR A 8 24.95 39.71 -12.78
N LEU A 9 24.78 39.78 -11.46
CA LEU A 9 25.39 38.93 -10.44
C LEU A 9 24.57 37.62 -10.34
N MET A 10 25.22 36.46 -10.49
CA MET A 10 24.61 35.13 -10.36
C MET A 10 25.18 34.43 -9.12
N GLY A 11 24.32 34.11 -8.14
CA GLY A 11 24.64 33.28 -6.99
C GLY A 11 24.47 31.80 -7.32
N ILE A 12 25.45 30.98 -6.95
CA ILE A 12 25.50 29.52 -7.16
C ILE A 12 24.89 28.82 -5.94
N VAL A 13 23.94 27.91 -6.16
CA VAL A 13 23.54 26.87 -5.20
C VAL A 13 24.02 25.52 -5.77
N THR A 14 24.88 24.84 -5.03
CA THR A 14 25.45 23.53 -5.38
C THR A 14 24.60 22.43 -4.75
N ILE A 15 24.08 21.49 -5.54
CA ILE A 15 23.53 20.21 -5.06
C ILE A 15 24.46 19.11 -5.56
N MET A 16 25.06 18.35 -4.64
CA MET A 16 25.85 17.15 -4.93
C MET A 16 24.92 15.98 -5.25
N LEU A 17 25.04 15.39 -6.42
CA LEU A 17 24.54 14.04 -6.73
C LEU A 17 25.68 13.04 -6.49
N SER A 18 25.53 12.16 -5.50
CA SER A 18 26.39 11.00 -5.27
C SER A 18 26.02 9.84 -6.22
N PHE A 19 27.06 9.18 -6.71
CA PHE A 19 27.11 8.21 -7.81
C PHE A 19 26.35 6.89 -7.56
N PHE A 20 25.63 6.40 -8.58
CA PHE A 20 25.40 4.97 -8.80
C PHE A 20 26.25 4.52 -10.00
N LEU A 21 27.25 3.66 -9.75
CA LEU A 21 28.02 2.95 -10.77
C LEU A 21 27.33 1.61 -11.03
N ILE A 22 26.61 1.48 -12.16
CA ILE A 22 26.28 0.17 -12.72
C ILE A 22 27.41 -0.19 -13.69
N SER A 23 28.14 -1.25 -13.35
CA SER A 23 29.14 -1.85 -14.22
C SER A 23 28.44 -2.69 -15.30
N SER A 24 28.46 -2.19 -16.54
CA SER A 24 28.46 -3.07 -17.71
C SER A 24 29.46 -2.49 -18.71
N ALA A 25 30.61 -3.16 -18.83
CA ALA A 25 31.66 -2.79 -19.75
C ALA A 25 31.38 -3.44 -21.12
N ALA A 26 31.01 -2.63 -22.11
CA ALA A 26 31.45 -2.79 -23.50
C ALA A 26 31.10 -1.54 -24.34
N ASN A 27 32.12 -0.70 -24.57
CA ASN A 27 32.28 0.23 -25.70
C ASN A 27 31.22 1.32 -25.97
N ALA A 28 31.42 2.51 -25.39
CA ALA A 28 31.05 3.78 -26.04
C ALA A 28 31.96 4.93 -25.56
N SER A 29 32.41 5.78 -26.50
CA SER A 29 33.41 6.84 -26.32
C SER A 29 32.87 8.07 -25.56
N PRO A 30 33.72 8.92 -24.95
CA PRO A 30 33.27 9.99 -24.07
C PRO A 30 32.96 11.30 -24.81
N THR A 31 32.13 12.12 -24.16
CA THR A 31 31.85 13.56 -24.35
C THR A 31 30.70 13.98 -25.27
N GLU A 32 29.52 14.10 -24.68
CA GLU A 32 28.52 15.10 -25.07
C GLU A 32 28.10 15.87 -23.81
N LYS A 33 28.65 17.08 -23.59
CA LYS A 33 28.22 17.98 -22.51
C LYS A 33 27.01 18.77 -23.02
N VAL A 34 25.80 18.37 -22.63
CA VAL A 34 24.59 19.16 -22.90
C VAL A 34 24.39 20.15 -21.74
N PHE A 35 24.60 21.44 -22.01
CA PHE A 35 24.22 22.51 -21.10
C PHE A 35 22.71 22.79 -21.23
N LEU A 36 21.94 22.45 -20.19
CA LEU A 36 20.51 22.80 -20.10
C LEU A 36 20.37 24.09 -19.28
N ASN A 37 19.76 25.13 -19.88
CA ASN A 37 19.34 26.34 -19.18
C ASN A 37 17.80 26.36 -19.02
N GLN A 38 17.28 27.07 -18.01
CA GLN A 38 15.84 27.12 -17.67
C GLN A 38 14.89 27.49 -18.83
N GLU A 39 15.40 28.13 -19.88
CA GLU A 39 14.63 28.48 -21.09
C GLU A 39 14.26 27.25 -21.96
N SER A 40 15.08 26.20 -21.95
CA SER A 40 14.86 24.98 -22.75
C SER A 40 13.74 24.07 -22.22
N PHE A 41 13.27 24.29 -20.99
CA PHE A 41 12.17 23.53 -20.38
C PHE A 41 10.78 23.99 -20.84
N LYS A 42 10.65 25.25 -21.30
CA LYS A 42 9.35 25.86 -21.65
C LYS A 42 8.92 25.67 -23.10
N ARG A 43 9.80 25.21 -23.98
CA ARG A 43 9.49 24.93 -25.39
C ARG A 43 9.87 23.49 -25.69
N GLY A 44 8.89 22.59 -25.63
CA GLY A 44 9.05 21.15 -25.86
C GLY A 44 9.53 20.81 -27.27
N ALA A 45 10.84 20.94 -27.49
CA ALA A 45 11.52 20.49 -28.69
C ALA A 45 12.75 19.66 -28.28
N TYR A 46 12.54 18.37 -28.06
CA TYR A 46 13.62 17.43 -27.78
C TYR A 46 13.90 16.60 -29.03
N GLY A 47 14.99 16.92 -29.73
CA GLY A 47 15.37 16.30 -31.01
C GLY A 47 16.10 14.95 -30.89
N ASN A 48 16.06 14.26 -29.75
CA ASN A 48 16.79 13.00 -29.58
C ASN A 48 16.04 11.99 -28.70
N THR A 49 15.59 10.88 -29.30
CA THR A 49 14.55 9.97 -28.78
C THR A 49 14.97 9.17 -27.55
N LYS A 50 16.27 9.07 -27.23
CA LYS A 50 16.78 8.34 -26.05
C LYS A 50 16.84 9.17 -24.77
N VAL A 51 16.98 10.50 -24.88
CA VAL A 51 17.06 11.39 -23.71
C VAL A 51 15.67 11.70 -23.15
N ALA A 52 14.65 11.75 -24.02
CA ALA A 52 13.25 11.90 -23.63
C ALA A 52 12.76 10.72 -22.76
N THR A 53 13.21 9.49 -23.06
CA THR A 53 12.85 8.29 -22.29
C THR A 53 13.47 8.32 -20.89
N ALA A 54 14.75 8.70 -20.78
CA ALA A 54 15.44 8.77 -19.49
C ALA A 54 14.91 9.91 -18.60
N LEU A 55 14.55 11.07 -19.17
CA LEU A 55 13.95 12.18 -18.41
C LEU A 55 12.49 11.92 -18.01
N GLY A 56 11.73 11.17 -18.81
CA GLY A 56 10.39 10.71 -18.42
C GLY A 56 10.42 9.80 -17.19
N THR A 57 11.44 8.94 -17.07
CA THR A 57 11.61 8.07 -15.90
C THR A 57 12.05 8.84 -14.65
N VAL A 58 12.92 9.86 -14.79
CA VAL A 58 13.40 10.67 -13.66
C VAL A 58 12.34 11.68 -13.18
N ALA A 59 11.54 12.27 -14.09
CA ALA A 59 10.45 13.16 -13.70
C ALA A 59 9.37 12.46 -12.87
N ASN A 60 9.17 11.15 -13.06
CA ASN A 60 8.27 10.35 -12.23
C ASN A 60 8.84 10.00 -10.84
N GLN A 61 10.15 10.13 -10.61
CA GLN A 61 10.77 9.85 -9.30
C GLN A 61 10.93 11.08 -8.40
N VAL A 62 10.84 12.30 -8.93
CA VAL A 62 11.10 13.53 -8.15
C VAL A 62 9.81 14.25 -7.71
N ASN A 63 8.63 13.81 -8.14
CA ASN A 63 7.33 14.38 -7.73
C ASN A 63 6.67 13.67 -6.54
N SER A 64 7.43 12.97 -5.70
CA SER A 64 6.93 12.37 -4.46
C SER A 64 6.80 13.42 -3.35
N SER A 65 5.84 14.33 -3.49
CA SER A 65 5.34 15.17 -2.39
C SER A 65 3.97 15.76 -2.72
N SER A 66 3.02 14.89 -3.08
CA SER A 66 1.57 15.10 -2.95
C SER A 66 0.84 13.79 -3.29
N TYR A 67 0.03 13.30 -2.36
CA TYR A 67 -0.65 12.01 -2.44
C TYR A 67 -1.68 11.94 -3.57
N SER A 68 -1.34 11.26 -4.66
CA SER A 68 -2.14 10.15 -5.23
C SER A 68 -1.25 9.33 -6.17
N ASN A 69 -0.62 8.27 -5.68
CA ASN A 69 0.08 7.27 -6.51
C ASN A 69 -0.93 6.37 -7.25
N MET A 70 -2.00 6.93 -7.82
CA MET A 70 -2.86 6.17 -8.70
C MET A 70 -2.18 6.06 -10.05
N VAL A 71 -1.72 4.86 -10.38
CA VAL A 71 -1.45 4.49 -11.78
C VAL A 71 -2.73 4.79 -12.54
N ASP A 72 -2.66 5.62 -13.59
CA ASP A 72 -3.80 5.84 -14.48
C ASP A 72 -4.06 4.54 -15.24
N ILE A 73 -5.00 3.75 -14.72
CA ILE A 73 -5.42 2.47 -15.28
C ILE A 73 -6.55 2.65 -16.29
N ASN A 74 -6.89 3.86 -16.72
CA ASN A 74 -8.04 4.15 -17.59
C ASN A 74 -9.34 3.49 -17.06
N GLY A 75 -9.55 3.52 -15.74
CA GLY A 75 -10.65 2.79 -15.09
C GLY A 75 -12.05 3.35 -15.34
N GLY A 76 -12.14 4.60 -15.83
CA GLY A 76 -13.38 5.18 -16.37
C GLY A 76 -13.55 4.93 -17.88
N PHE A 77 -12.60 4.24 -18.53
CA PHE A 77 -12.68 3.80 -19.92
C PHE A 77 -12.87 4.91 -20.96
N GLU A 78 -12.41 6.13 -20.66
CA GLU A 78 -12.59 7.32 -21.52
C GLU A 78 -11.54 7.44 -22.63
N LYS A 79 -10.48 6.63 -22.58
CA LYS A 79 -9.33 6.73 -23.48
C LYS A 79 -9.26 5.53 -24.44
N ASP A 80 -9.29 5.82 -25.74
CA ASP A 80 -9.03 4.91 -26.86
C ASP A 80 -8.21 5.68 -27.89
N SER A 81 -6.88 5.64 -27.75
CA SER A 81 -5.99 6.47 -28.59
C SER A 81 -5.81 5.88 -29.98
N ASN A 82 -5.91 4.56 -30.11
CA ASN A 82 -5.70 3.84 -31.36
C ASN A 82 -7.00 3.59 -32.16
N HIS A 83 -8.14 4.03 -31.61
CA HIS A 83 -9.48 3.99 -32.21
C HIS A 83 -9.93 2.56 -32.55
N ASN A 84 -9.55 1.58 -31.73
CA ASN A 84 -9.91 0.17 -31.93
C ASN A 84 -11.20 -0.22 -31.17
N GLN A 85 -11.87 0.74 -30.52
CA GLN A 85 -13.08 0.56 -29.70
C GLN A 85 -12.85 -0.24 -28.41
N LEU A 86 -11.60 -0.46 -28.02
CA LEU A 86 -11.21 -0.98 -26.72
C LEU A 86 -10.59 0.15 -25.91
N PRO A 87 -10.76 0.15 -24.58
CA PRO A 87 -10.07 1.12 -23.76
C PRO A 87 -8.56 0.83 -23.79
N ASP A 88 -7.75 1.87 -24.01
CA ASP A 88 -6.31 1.81 -23.75
C ASP A 88 -6.11 1.22 -22.34
N PHE A 89 -5.07 0.40 -22.13
CA PHE A 89 -4.82 -0.35 -20.88
C PHE A 89 -5.66 -1.63 -20.70
N TRP A 90 -6.74 -1.87 -21.46
CA TRP A 90 -7.66 -3.00 -21.30
C TRP A 90 -7.94 -3.76 -22.61
N GLU A 91 -6.95 -3.79 -23.49
CA GLU A 91 -7.09 -4.26 -24.87
C GLU A 91 -6.98 -5.77 -25.02
N VAL A 92 -6.56 -6.49 -23.97
CA VAL A 92 -6.44 -7.94 -24.02
C VAL A 92 -7.81 -8.56 -23.77
N VAL A 93 -8.40 -9.09 -24.83
CA VAL A 93 -9.76 -9.65 -24.85
C VAL A 93 -9.72 -11.08 -25.37
N TRP A 94 -10.38 -12.01 -24.68
CA TRP A 94 -10.52 -13.38 -25.15
C TRP A 94 -11.78 -14.04 -24.60
N ARG A 95 -12.04 -15.27 -25.02
CA ARG A 95 -13.12 -16.11 -24.50
C ARG A 95 -12.67 -17.54 -24.29
N ASN A 96 -13.33 -18.25 -23.38
CA ASN A 96 -13.18 -19.69 -23.21
C ASN A 96 -14.44 -20.42 -23.70
N GLY A 97 -14.57 -20.57 -25.01
CA GLY A 97 -15.73 -21.25 -25.59
C GLY A 97 -15.87 -21.00 -27.08
N VAL A 98 -16.99 -21.47 -27.61
CA VAL A 98 -17.30 -21.41 -29.04
C VAL A 98 -18.53 -20.55 -29.34
N SER A 99 -18.97 -19.72 -28.39
CA SER A 99 -20.09 -18.80 -28.58
C SER A 99 -19.92 -17.92 -29.82
N SER A 100 -21.00 -17.69 -30.56
CA SER A 100 -21.01 -16.74 -31.69
C SER A 100 -21.30 -15.33 -31.19
N ASN A 101 -20.90 -14.30 -31.95
CA ASN A 101 -21.24 -12.89 -31.66
C ASN A 101 -20.78 -12.34 -30.30
N SER A 102 -19.83 -12.98 -29.60
CA SER A 102 -19.23 -12.43 -28.39
C SER A 102 -18.40 -11.18 -28.71
N TYR A 103 -18.37 -10.20 -27.81
CA TYR A 103 -17.56 -9.00 -27.99
C TYR A 103 -17.20 -8.34 -26.66
N ALA A 104 -16.20 -7.46 -26.72
CA ALA A 104 -15.94 -6.43 -25.72
C ALA A 104 -15.76 -5.09 -26.44
N ILE A 105 -16.45 -4.04 -26.02
CA ILE A 105 -16.43 -2.72 -26.68
C ILE A 105 -16.65 -1.58 -25.69
N LEU A 106 -16.20 -0.38 -26.05
CA LEU A 106 -16.61 0.86 -25.41
C LEU A 106 -18.06 1.21 -25.76
N ALA A 107 -18.87 1.49 -24.73
CA ALA A 107 -20.29 1.79 -24.87
C ALA A 107 -20.61 3.23 -24.42
N PRO A 108 -21.17 4.09 -25.31
CA PRO A 108 -21.34 5.52 -25.06
C PRO A 108 -22.68 5.91 -24.41
N TYR A 109 -23.25 5.02 -23.60
CA TYR A 109 -24.58 5.23 -23.01
C TYR A 109 -24.63 4.72 -21.59
N GLU A 110 -25.34 5.45 -20.73
CA GLU A 110 -25.57 5.09 -19.32
C GLU A 110 -24.30 4.74 -18.50
N PRO A 111 -23.15 5.44 -18.67
CA PRO A 111 -22.01 5.25 -17.79
C PRO A 111 -22.33 5.73 -16.37
N VAL A 112 -21.57 5.25 -15.40
CA VAL A 112 -21.56 5.77 -14.02
C VAL A 112 -20.86 7.11 -13.97
N GLU A 113 -19.73 7.23 -14.68
CA GLU A 113 -18.92 8.43 -14.74
C GLU A 113 -18.43 8.66 -16.17
N GLY A 114 -18.22 9.92 -16.57
CA GLY A 114 -17.75 10.21 -17.93
C GLY A 114 -18.80 9.97 -19.01
N LYS A 115 -18.37 9.45 -20.16
CA LYS A 115 -19.16 9.24 -21.38
C LYS A 115 -19.19 7.79 -21.82
N LEU A 116 -18.23 6.97 -21.39
CA LEU A 116 -18.02 5.61 -21.84
C LEU A 116 -18.05 4.65 -20.65
N HIS A 117 -18.38 3.39 -20.92
CA HIS A 117 -18.11 2.27 -20.03
C HIS A 117 -17.65 1.07 -20.85
N TYR A 118 -17.02 0.08 -20.22
CA TYR A 118 -16.58 -1.12 -20.93
C TYR A 118 -17.64 -2.21 -20.87
N ARG A 119 -18.17 -2.60 -22.03
CA ARG A 119 -19.19 -3.64 -22.15
C ARG A 119 -18.60 -4.95 -22.65
N LEU A 120 -18.90 -6.02 -21.96
CA LEU A 120 -18.61 -7.40 -22.34
C LEU A 120 -19.91 -8.15 -22.63
N TYR A 121 -19.88 -8.94 -23.69
CA TYR A 121 -20.96 -9.86 -24.07
C TYR A 121 -20.38 -11.24 -24.37
N ASN A 122 -20.88 -12.28 -23.68
CA ASN A 122 -20.34 -13.63 -23.84
C ASN A 122 -20.80 -14.35 -25.11
N GLY A 123 -21.72 -13.78 -25.87
CA GLY A 123 -22.17 -14.34 -27.14
C GLY A 123 -23.37 -15.28 -27.03
N ASP A 124 -23.70 -15.86 -28.17
CA ASP A 124 -24.85 -16.72 -28.38
C ASP A 124 -24.45 -18.20 -28.39
N ASN A 125 -25.39 -19.08 -28.08
CA ASN A 125 -25.36 -20.52 -28.34
C ASN A 125 -24.37 -21.38 -27.53
N ASP A 126 -23.57 -20.80 -26.63
CA ASP A 126 -22.70 -21.56 -25.72
C ASP A 126 -22.81 -21.04 -24.29
N ALA A 127 -23.60 -21.75 -23.48
CA ALA A 127 -23.83 -21.41 -22.07
C ALA A 127 -22.59 -21.61 -21.19
N GLN A 128 -21.55 -22.32 -21.66
CA GLN A 128 -20.31 -22.52 -20.89
C GLN A 128 -19.24 -21.48 -21.22
N SER A 129 -19.47 -20.66 -22.25
CA SER A 129 -18.54 -19.62 -22.67
C SER A 129 -18.52 -18.44 -21.70
N TYR A 130 -17.32 -17.92 -21.43
CA TYR A 130 -17.10 -16.63 -20.80
C TYR A 130 -16.31 -15.72 -21.72
N GLN A 131 -16.68 -14.44 -21.70
CA GLN A 131 -15.92 -13.34 -22.27
C GLN A 131 -15.06 -12.71 -21.19
N TYR A 132 -13.80 -12.43 -21.51
CA TYR A 132 -12.84 -11.84 -20.60
C TYR A 132 -12.18 -10.62 -21.20
N VAL A 133 -11.81 -9.71 -20.30
CA VAL A 133 -10.91 -8.57 -20.57
C VAL A 133 -9.86 -8.51 -19.47
N LEU A 134 -8.65 -8.11 -19.81
CA LEU A 134 -7.52 -8.06 -18.89
C LEU A 134 -6.78 -6.73 -19.04
N SER A 135 -6.43 -6.15 -17.89
CA SER A 135 -5.62 -4.94 -17.84
C SER A 135 -4.17 -5.20 -18.22
N ASP A 136 -3.46 -4.14 -18.57
CA ASP A 136 -2.00 -4.10 -18.52
C ASP A 136 -1.48 -4.29 -17.09
N GLN A 137 -0.17 -4.49 -16.96
CA GLN A 137 0.48 -4.68 -15.66
C GLN A 137 0.44 -3.39 -14.83
N ILE A 138 -0.02 -3.50 -13.60
CA ILE A 138 -0.04 -2.43 -12.61
C ILE A 138 1.07 -2.72 -11.60
N PRO A 139 2.13 -1.90 -11.52
CA PRO A 139 3.16 -2.04 -10.49
C PRO A 139 2.57 -1.89 -9.09
N VAL A 140 3.00 -2.75 -8.16
CA VAL A 140 2.50 -2.79 -6.78
C VAL A 140 3.60 -3.17 -5.80
N ALA A 141 3.37 -2.91 -4.52
CA ALA A 141 4.18 -3.43 -3.43
C ALA A 141 3.59 -4.77 -2.94
N GLY A 142 4.33 -5.87 -3.14
CA GLY A 142 4.00 -7.16 -2.54
C GLY A 142 3.95 -7.09 -1.02
N GLY A 143 3.09 -7.90 -0.40
CA GLY A 143 2.84 -7.85 1.05
C GLY A 143 1.94 -6.70 1.51
N SER A 144 1.70 -5.70 0.66
CA SER A 144 0.81 -4.58 0.97
C SER A 144 -0.67 -4.92 0.75
N ALA A 145 -1.51 -4.17 1.45
CA ALA A 145 -2.95 -4.21 1.32
C ALA A 145 -3.46 -3.18 0.31
N TYR A 146 -4.47 -3.55 -0.47
CA TYR A 146 -5.10 -2.71 -1.48
C TYR A 146 -6.62 -2.83 -1.40
N THR A 147 -7.29 -1.80 -1.92
CA THR A 147 -8.72 -1.79 -2.19
C THR A 147 -8.92 -1.57 -3.68
N ILE A 148 -9.78 -2.39 -4.29
CA ILE A 148 -10.29 -2.17 -5.63
C ILE A 148 -11.78 -1.85 -5.56
N LYS A 149 -12.12 -0.69 -6.12
CA LYS A 149 -13.49 -0.24 -6.32
C LYS A 149 -13.81 -0.34 -7.80
N ALA A 150 -14.98 -0.88 -8.14
CA ALA A 150 -15.49 -0.95 -9.51
C ALA A 150 -17.01 -0.91 -9.50
N PHE A 151 -17.62 -0.23 -10.45
CA PHE A 151 -19.05 -0.31 -10.69
C PHE A 151 -19.34 -1.36 -11.75
N LEU A 152 -20.22 -2.31 -11.41
CA LEU A 152 -20.61 -3.39 -12.30
C LEU A 152 -22.13 -3.39 -12.52
N ARG A 153 -22.56 -3.57 -13.76
CA ARG A 153 -23.97 -3.79 -14.13
C ARG A 153 -24.10 -5.03 -15.00
N TYR A 154 -24.94 -5.97 -14.57
CA TYR A 154 -25.07 -7.28 -15.21
C TYR A 154 -26.45 -7.91 -14.92
N THR A 155 -26.95 -8.75 -15.83
CA THR A 155 -28.22 -9.49 -15.73
C THR A 155 -27.95 -10.97 -15.80
N LEU A 156 -27.54 -11.57 -14.68
CA LEU A 156 -27.08 -12.95 -14.68
C LEU A 156 -27.95 -13.81 -13.76
N PRO A 157 -29.09 -14.34 -14.25
CA PRO A 157 -29.93 -15.27 -13.49
C PRO A 157 -29.26 -16.61 -13.22
N VAL A 158 -28.42 -17.10 -14.15
CA VAL A 158 -27.75 -18.41 -14.03
C VAL A 158 -26.24 -18.28 -14.12
N GLY A 159 -25.74 -17.35 -14.94
CA GLY A 159 -24.32 -17.08 -15.11
C GLY A 159 -23.73 -16.28 -13.96
N ARG A 160 -22.50 -15.81 -14.17
CA ARG A 160 -21.79 -14.94 -13.23
C ARG A 160 -20.91 -13.92 -13.92
N ALA A 161 -20.80 -12.76 -13.27
CA ALA A 161 -19.75 -11.81 -13.53
C ALA A 161 -18.59 -12.11 -12.58
N GLU A 162 -17.36 -11.90 -13.02
CA GLU A 162 -16.19 -12.11 -12.19
C GLU A 162 -15.20 -10.96 -12.32
N MET A 163 -14.49 -10.72 -11.23
CA MET A 163 -13.32 -9.87 -11.18
C MET A 163 -12.19 -10.68 -10.54
N SER A 164 -11.01 -10.69 -11.15
CA SER A 164 -9.85 -11.38 -10.59
C SER A 164 -8.64 -10.46 -10.54
N ILE A 165 -7.84 -10.61 -9.49
CA ILE A 165 -6.54 -9.95 -9.33
C ILE A 165 -5.47 -11.01 -9.54
N ILE A 166 -4.79 -10.93 -10.69
CA ILE A 166 -3.72 -11.85 -11.07
C ILE A 166 -2.40 -11.23 -10.62
N GLN A 167 -1.67 -11.90 -9.75
CA GLN A 167 -0.43 -11.44 -9.16
C GLN A 167 0.77 -11.99 -9.94
N GLY A 168 1.76 -11.14 -10.19
CA GLY A 168 2.97 -11.53 -10.90
C GLY A 168 4.25 -11.17 -10.16
N ASP A 169 5.24 -12.05 -10.23
CA ASP A 169 6.58 -11.85 -9.68
C ASP A 169 7.46 -10.97 -10.59
N ALA A 170 8.72 -10.75 -10.20
CA ALA A 170 9.67 -9.94 -10.97
C ALA A 170 10.02 -10.55 -12.34
N GLN A 171 9.81 -11.85 -12.53
CA GLN A 171 10.10 -12.60 -13.74
C GLN A 171 8.89 -12.65 -14.68
N GLY A 172 7.72 -12.17 -14.24
CA GLY A 172 6.49 -12.21 -15.02
C GLY A 172 5.65 -13.46 -14.80
N ASN A 173 6.04 -14.36 -13.89
CA ASN A 173 5.26 -15.56 -13.58
C ASN A 173 4.10 -15.22 -12.66
N ASN A 174 2.98 -15.92 -12.84
CA ASN A 174 1.86 -15.84 -11.93
C ASN A 174 2.25 -16.48 -10.58
N ASN A 175 2.15 -15.71 -9.50
CA ASN A 175 2.42 -16.16 -8.14
C ASN A 175 1.17 -16.12 -7.23
N GLY A 176 -0.02 -15.90 -7.80
CA GLY A 176 -1.29 -15.96 -7.08
C GLY A 176 -2.45 -15.32 -7.84
N GLU A 177 -3.68 -15.79 -7.57
CA GLU A 177 -4.91 -15.15 -8.08
C GLU A 177 -5.93 -14.98 -6.95
N ILE A 178 -6.61 -13.83 -6.95
CA ILE A 178 -7.73 -13.54 -6.05
C ILE A 178 -8.97 -13.40 -6.90
N HIS A 179 -10.04 -14.13 -6.58
CA HIS A 179 -11.26 -14.18 -7.39
C HIS A 179 -12.47 -13.66 -6.64
N TYR A 180 -13.23 -12.79 -7.30
CA TYR A 180 -14.53 -12.30 -6.87
C TYR A 180 -15.58 -12.71 -7.90
N THR A 181 -16.68 -13.26 -7.41
CA THR A 181 -17.82 -13.71 -8.23
C THR A 181 -19.07 -12.95 -7.84
N TYR A 182 -19.82 -12.51 -8.83
CA TYR A 182 -21.04 -11.73 -8.66
C TYR A 182 -22.19 -12.34 -9.46
N ASN A 183 -23.29 -12.63 -8.77
CA ASN A 183 -24.50 -13.21 -9.35
C ASN A 183 -25.67 -12.23 -9.19
N ASN A 184 -26.77 -12.42 -9.92
CA ASN A 184 -28.04 -11.71 -9.71
C ASN A 184 -27.95 -10.17 -9.69
N GLY A 185 -27.29 -9.56 -10.68
CA GLY A 185 -27.04 -8.11 -10.71
C GLY A 185 -28.26 -7.22 -11.01
N GLY A 186 -29.32 -7.78 -11.63
CA GLY A 186 -30.59 -7.10 -11.86
C GLY A 186 -30.54 -5.91 -12.84
N TRP A 187 -29.53 -5.83 -13.71
CA TRP A 187 -29.31 -4.71 -14.66
C TRP A 187 -29.24 -3.32 -14.03
N LYS A 188 -28.69 -3.22 -12.82
CA LYS A 188 -28.39 -1.94 -12.18
C LYS A 188 -26.91 -1.85 -11.89
N TRP A 189 -26.40 -0.62 -11.88
CA TRP A 189 -25.04 -0.35 -11.40
C TRP A 189 -24.96 -0.70 -9.92
N ASN A 190 -23.99 -1.54 -9.58
CA ASN A 190 -23.65 -1.90 -8.21
C ASN A 190 -22.18 -1.58 -7.98
N GLU A 191 -21.90 -0.75 -6.97
CA GLU A 191 -20.54 -0.56 -6.49
C GLU A 191 -20.05 -1.86 -5.85
N LYS A 192 -18.86 -2.31 -6.25
CA LYS A 192 -18.11 -3.39 -5.62
C LYS A 192 -16.84 -2.78 -5.05
N ASN A 193 -16.66 -2.96 -3.75
CA ASN A 193 -15.51 -2.46 -3.03
C ASN A 193 -14.88 -3.64 -2.30
N ASN A 194 -13.74 -4.11 -2.80
CA ASN A 194 -13.07 -5.30 -2.28
C ASN A 194 -11.66 -4.94 -1.82
N SER A 195 -11.33 -5.33 -0.60
CA SER A 195 -9.97 -5.19 -0.07
C SER A 195 -9.26 -6.54 -0.04
N PHE A 196 -7.94 -6.51 -0.26
CA PHE A 196 -7.11 -7.71 -0.34
C PHE A 196 -5.66 -7.40 0.03
N VAL A 197 -4.88 -8.47 0.28
CA VAL A 197 -3.43 -8.41 0.51
C VAL A 197 -2.73 -9.19 -0.58
N LEU A 198 -1.63 -8.63 -1.08
CA LEU A 198 -0.80 -9.28 -2.08
C LEU A 198 0.23 -10.21 -1.43
N ASN A 199 0.63 -11.24 -2.17
CA ASN A 199 1.76 -12.09 -1.78
C ASN A 199 3.05 -11.24 -1.68
N PRO A 200 3.98 -11.56 -0.75
CA PRO A 200 5.20 -10.76 -0.54
C PRO A 200 6.05 -10.56 -1.80
N ASP A 201 6.11 -11.57 -2.65
CA ASP A 201 6.96 -11.55 -3.85
C ASP A 201 6.33 -10.84 -5.05
N THR A 202 5.06 -10.42 -4.94
CA THR A 202 4.33 -9.77 -6.03
C THR A 202 4.95 -8.41 -6.38
N LYS A 203 5.16 -8.17 -7.68
CA LYS A 203 5.72 -6.92 -8.23
C LYS A 203 4.75 -6.18 -9.14
N PHE A 204 3.81 -6.90 -9.74
CA PHE A 204 2.71 -6.31 -10.47
C PHE A 204 1.43 -7.12 -10.27
N ILE A 205 0.29 -6.50 -10.54
CA ILE A 205 -0.96 -7.21 -10.75
C ILE A 205 -1.51 -6.94 -12.14
N ARG A 206 -2.46 -7.78 -12.57
CA ARG A 206 -3.42 -7.47 -13.62
C ARG A 206 -4.83 -7.69 -13.10
N ILE A 207 -5.75 -6.85 -13.53
CA ILE A 207 -7.17 -6.96 -13.20
C ILE A 207 -7.87 -7.62 -14.38
N ARG A 208 -8.60 -8.70 -14.13
CA ARG A 208 -9.43 -9.40 -15.12
C ARG A 208 -10.89 -9.18 -14.79
N PHE A 209 -11.70 -8.78 -15.76
CA PHE A 209 -13.16 -8.89 -15.67
C PHE A 209 -13.63 -10.00 -16.60
N GLY A 210 -14.69 -10.70 -16.19
CA GLY A 210 -15.27 -11.77 -16.99
C GLY A 210 -16.78 -11.87 -16.82
N VAL A 211 -17.45 -12.39 -17.84
CA VAL A 211 -18.89 -12.65 -17.80
C VAL A 211 -19.24 -13.88 -18.62
N GLY A 212 -20.09 -14.76 -18.08
CA GLY A 212 -20.50 -15.98 -18.77
C GLY A 212 -21.20 -16.97 -17.85
N GLY A 213 -21.28 -18.23 -18.29
CA GLY A 213 -22.02 -19.28 -17.58
C GLY A 213 -23.51 -19.33 -17.93
N GLU A 214 -23.95 -18.51 -18.89
CA GLU A 214 -25.25 -18.62 -19.57
C GLU A 214 -25.16 -17.98 -20.96
N VAL A 215 -26.10 -18.27 -21.85
CA VAL A 215 -26.14 -17.63 -23.17
C VAL A 215 -26.60 -16.19 -23.03
N GLY A 216 -25.94 -15.27 -23.74
CA GLY A 216 -26.37 -13.89 -23.81
C GLY A 216 -26.06 -13.05 -22.57
N ALA A 217 -25.02 -13.42 -21.84
CA ALA A 217 -24.56 -12.79 -20.62
C ALA A 217 -23.87 -11.45 -20.91
N TYR A 218 -24.31 -10.38 -20.21
CA TYR A 218 -23.76 -9.03 -20.30
C TYR A 218 -23.11 -8.58 -18.99
N LEU A 219 -22.01 -7.86 -19.11
CA LEU A 219 -21.37 -7.12 -18.03
C LEU A 219 -20.92 -5.76 -18.54
N ASP A 220 -21.39 -4.70 -17.88
CA ASP A 220 -20.82 -3.37 -17.99
C ASP A 220 -19.93 -3.11 -16.77
N VAL A 221 -18.76 -2.54 -17.04
CA VAL A 221 -17.77 -2.14 -16.04
C VAL A 221 -17.50 -0.65 -16.20
N ASP A 222 -17.49 0.08 -15.09
CA ASP A 222 -17.13 1.49 -15.05
C ASP A 222 -16.44 1.85 -13.72
N LYS A 223 -15.74 2.99 -13.69
CA LYS A 223 -15.10 3.59 -12.52
C LYS A 223 -14.30 2.58 -11.69
N VAL A 224 -13.30 1.98 -12.32
CA VAL A 224 -12.33 1.08 -11.68
C VAL A 224 -11.22 1.91 -11.02
N GLU A 225 -11.11 1.80 -9.71
CA GLU A 225 -10.16 2.53 -8.88
C GLU A 225 -9.37 1.52 -8.02
N LEU A 226 -8.05 1.61 -8.05
CA LEU A 226 -7.16 0.79 -7.23
C LEU A 226 -6.39 1.71 -6.28
N THR A 227 -6.53 1.48 -4.98
CA THR A 227 -5.91 2.30 -3.94
C THR A 227 -5.15 1.41 -2.98
N GLN A 228 -3.88 1.71 -2.71
CA GLN A 228 -3.15 1.07 -1.61
C GLN A 228 -3.73 1.55 -0.29
N ILE A 229 -3.98 0.63 0.64
CA ILE A 229 -4.41 1.00 1.99
C ILE A 229 -3.21 1.61 2.71
N ASP A 230 -3.37 2.86 3.14
CA ASP A 230 -2.41 3.58 3.95
C ASP A 230 -2.86 3.54 5.42
N MET A 231 -2.06 2.88 6.26
CA MET A 231 -2.32 2.78 7.70
C MET A 231 -1.96 4.06 8.46
N ASN A 232 -1.49 5.10 7.76
CA ASN A 232 -0.94 6.32 8.33
C ASN A 232 0.17 5.97 9.33
N GLU A 233 1.16 5.17 8.88
CA GLU A 233 2.14 4.50 9.75
C GLU A 233 2.94 5.47 10.64
N GLY A 234 3.17 6.70 10.17
CA GLY A 234 3.82 7.79 10.93
C GLY A 234 2.87 8.81 11.53
N PHE A 235 1.55 8.61 11.45
CA PHE A 235 0.53 9.49 12.02
C PHE A 235 0.57 10.95 11.50
N GLU A 236 1.00 11.13 10.26
CA GLU A 236 1.25 12.43 9.64
C GLU A 236 0.00 13.04 8.96
N LYS A 237 -1.03 12.22 8.73
CA LYS A 237 -2.27 12.63 8.06
C LYS A 237 -3.42 12.85 9.02
N ASP A 238 -4.12 13.95 8.84
CA ASP A 238 -5.36 14.37 9.50
C ASP A 238 -6.16 15.22 8.50
N GLU A 239 -6.75 14.56 7.51
CA GLU A 239 -7.42 15.21 6.38
C GLU A 239 -8.66 16.01 6.82
N ASN A 240 -9.34 15.57 7.88
CA ASN A 240 -10.53 16.24 8.40
C ASN A 240 -10.24 17.26 9.53
N SER A 241 -8.96 17.42 9.89
CA SER A 241 -8.47 18.37 10.89
C SER A 241 -9.11 18.21 12.28
N ASN A 242 -9.41 16.97 12.69
CA ASN A 242 -9.98 16.66 14.00
C ASN A 242 -8.91 16.38 15.08
N ASN A 243 -7.62 16.47 14.74
CA ASN A 243 -6.45 16.15 15.55
C ASN A 243 -6.30 14.66 15.90
N LEU A 244 -7.02 13.77 15.23
CA LEU A 244 -6.76 12.34 15.25
C LEU A 244 -6.10 11.96 13.93
N PRO A 245 -5.17 11.00 13.94
CA PRO A 245 -4.61 10.52 12.70
C PRO A 245 -5.70 9.81 11.90
N ASP A 246 -5.80 10.09 10.60
CA ASP A 246 -6.61 9.30 9.69
C ASP A 246 -6.23 7.81 9.86
N PHE A 247 -7.20 6.91 9.73
CA PHE A 247 -7.08 5.47 10.04
C PHE A 247 -7.11 5.10 11.53
N TRP A 248 -6.99 6.06 12.46
CA TRP A 248 -6.91 5.85 13.92
C TRP A 248 -7.91 6.68 14.72
N GLU A 249 -9.06 6.99 14.13
CA GLU A 249 -10.03 7.93 14.69
C GLU A 249 -10.93 7.32 15.77
N THR A 250 -10.96 5.99 15.89
CA THR A 250 -11.78 5.31 16.90
C THR A 250 -11.06 5.33 18.25
N VAL A 251 -11.54 6.18 19.16
CA VAL A 251 -10.97 6.33 20.51
C VAL A 251 -12.03 6.19 21.58
N TRP A 252 -11.68 5.58 22.72
CA TRP A 252 -12.56 5.49 23.88
C TRP A 252 -11.76 5.29 25.16
N ARG A 253 -12.46 5.29 26.28
CA ARG A 253 -11.89 5.01 27.60
C ARG A 253 -12.74 4.03 28.38
N ASN A 254 -12.13 3.32 29.33
CA ASN A 254 -12.83 2.51 30.31
C ASN A 254 -12.62 3.08 31.73
N GLY A 255 -13.35 4.12 32.08
CA GLY A 255 -13.24 4.69 33.42
C GLY A 255 -13.82 6.09 33.54
N THR A 256 -13.52 6.72 34.66
CA THR A 256 -14.09 8.00 35.08
C THR A 256 -13.05 9.11 35.24
N SER A 257 -11.82 8.88 34.77
CA SER A 257 -10.72 9.84 34.84
C SER A 257 -11.09 11.23 34.30
N THR A 258 -10.47 12.28 34.81
CA THR A 258 -10.70 13.64 34.28
C THR A 258 -9.68 13.98 33.21
N ASN A 259 -10.11 14.64 32.14
CA ASN A 259 -9.28 15.11 31.01
C ASN A 259 -8.47 14.03 30.25
N PRO A 260 -8.99 12.81 29.98
CA PRO A 260 -8.32 11.91 29.05
C PRO A 260 -8.38 12.47 27.62
N PHE A 261 -7.40 12.14 26.80
CA PHE A 261 -7.41 12.52 25.39
C PHE A 261 -6.60 11.57 24.53
N ALA A 262 -6.86 11.65 23.23
CA ALA A 262 -6.04 11.11 22.17
C ALA A 262 -5.83 12.22 21.13
N THR A 263 -4.61 12.40 20.64
CA THR A 263 -4.31 13.46 19.66
C THR A 263 -3.01 13.20 18.91
N ILE A 264 -2.89 13.69 17.68
CA ILE A 264 -1.59 13.91 17.05
C ILE A 264 -0.81 14.96 17.85
N ALA A 265 0.50 14.78 17.96
CA ALA A 265 1.39 15.61 18.76
C ALA A 265 2.62 16.06 17.94
N PRO A 266 2.85 17.37 17.77
CA PRO A 266 3.85 17.90 16.83
C PRO A 266 5.26 18.03 17.41
N TYR A 267 5.64 17.21 18.38
CA TYR A 267 6.91 17.36 19.11
C TYR A 267 7.55 16.03 19.42
N GLU A 268 8.87 15.96 19.28
CA GLU A 268 9.67 14.77 19.59
C GLU A 268 9.20 13.44 18.93
N PRO A 269 8.73 13.43 17.66
CA PRO A 269 8.44 12.19 16.98
C PRO A 269 9.73 11.39 16.71
N VAL A 270 9.59 10.12 16.34
CA VAL A 270 10.73 9.29 15.91
C VAL A 270 11.24 9.75 14.55
N ASP A 271 10.33 10.08 13.65
CA ASP A 271 10.59 10.69 12.35
C ASP A 271 9.35 11.52 11.95
N GLY A 272 9.47 12.34 10.90
CA GLY A 272 8.35 13.18 10.46
C GLY A 272 8.06 14.34 11.42
N LYS A 273 6.80 14.78 11.44
CA LYS A 273 6.34 15.96 12.19
C LYS A 273 5.48 15.58 13.38
N TYR A 274 4.73 14.48 13.29
CA TYR A 274 3.72 14.10 14.26
C TYR A 274 4.00 12.71 14.84
N HIS A 275 3.47 12.47 16.03
CA HIS A 275 3.28 11.14 16.57
C HIS A 275 1.89 11.09 17.20
N TYR A 276 1.38 9.90 17.51
CA TYR A 276 0.07 9.76 18.14
C TYR A 276 0.19 9.60 19.65
N ARG A 277 -0.49 10.45 20.42
CA ARG A 277 -0.44 10.50 21.87
C ARG A 277 -1.76 10.10 22.49
N LEU A 278 -1.70 9.16 23.44
CA LEU A 278 -2.79 8.78 24.34
C LEU A 278 -2.48 9.23 25.77
N PHE A 279 -3.51 9.73 26.45
CA PHE A 279 -3.45 10.09 27.86
C PHE A 279 -4.68 9.57 28.59
N ASN A 280 -4.48 8.78 29.64
CA ASN A 280 -5.60 8.14 30.36
C ASN A 280 -6.35 9.06 31.31
N GLY A 281 -5.88 10.30 31.53
CA GLY A 281 -6.51 11.26 32.41
C GLY A 281 -6.02 11.21 33.86
N LEU A 282 -6.68 11.98 34.73
CA LEU A 282 -6.34 12.12 36.14
C LEU A 282 -7.39 11.47 37.05
N ASN A 283 -7.04 11.25 38.31
CA ASN A 283 -7.93 10.86 39.42
C ASN A 283 -8.59 9.47 39.35
N ASP A 284 -8.32 8.67 38.33
CA ASP A 284 -8.78 7.29 38.22
C ASP A 284 -7.64 6.42 37.71
N LYS A 285 -7.04 5.63 38.62
CA LYS A 285 -5.89 4.78 38.32
C LYS A 285 -6.26 3.58 37.45
N ASP A 286 -7.52 3.15 37.46
CA ASP A 286 -7.97 1.94 36.77
C ASP A 286 -8.47 2.27 35.34
N SER A 287 -8.57 3.55 35.01
CA SER A 287 -8.93 4.06 33.69
C SER A 287 -7.83 3.82 32.65
N TYR A 288 -8.22 3.37 31.46
CA TYR A 288 -7.39 3.35 30.26
C TYR A 288 -7.99 4.23 29.18
N MET A 289 -7.10 4.81 28.38
CA MET A 289 -7.42 5.40 27.09
C MET A 289 -7.02 4.42 25.99
N TYR A 290 -7.89 4.23 25.00
CA TYR A 290 -7.67 3.36 23.86
C TYR A 290 -7.81 4.10 22.56
N ALA A 291 -7.05 3.65 21.58
CA ALA A 291 -7.24 3.96 20.17
C ALA A 291 -7.21 2.67 19.36
N LEU A 292 -7.99 2.65 18.29
CA LEU A 292 -8.20 1.48 17.44
C LEU A 292 -8.10 1.90 15.99
N SER A 293 -7.37 1.11 15.22
CA SER A 293 -7.27 1.30 13.78
C SER A 293 -8.57 0.95 13.07
N ASP A 294 -8.70 1.46 11.85
CA ASP A 294 -9.61 0.90 10.86
C ASP A 294 -9.22 -0.55 10.51
N PRO A 295 -10.15 -1.35 9.94
CA PRO A 295 -9.87 -2.72 9.53
C PRO A 295 -8.75 -2.80 8.48
N ILE A 296 -7.74 -3.61 8.76
CA ILE A 296 -6.66 -3.94 7.83
C ILE A 296 -6.94 -5.34 7.26
N PRO A 297 -7.17 -5.51 5.95
CA PRO A 297 -7.33 -6.84 5.38
C PRO A 297 -6.04 -7.65 5.55
N VAL A 298 -6.18 -8.97 5.74
CA VAL A 298 -5.05 -9.88 5.98
C VAL A 298 -5.30 -11.26 5.38
N LEU A 299 -4.23 -12.02 5.22
CA LEU A 299 -4.29 -13.45 4.92
C LEU A 299 -4.42 -14.24 6.24
N GLY A 300 -5.58 -14.83 6.48
CA GLY A 300 -5.79 -15.74 7.62
C GLY A 300 -4.84 -16.94 7.57
N GLY A 301 -4.27 -17.32 8.70
CA GLY A 301 -3.27 -18.39 8.79
C GLY A 301 -1.84 -17.96 8.46
N ALA A 302 -1.64 -16.76 7.91
CA ALA A 302 -0.32 -16.25 7.57
C ALA A 302 0.42 -15.68 8.78
N ALA A 303 1.74 -15.52 8.62
CA ALA A 303 2.62 -14.94 9.62
C ALA A 303 2.86 -13.46 9.32
N TYR A 304 2.74 -12.62 10.35
CA TYR A 304 2.93 -11.17 10.27
C TYR A 304 3.92 -10.67 11.33
N GLU A 305 4.54 -9.54 11.07
CA GLU A 305 5.23 -8.70 12.04
C GLU A 305 4.50 -7.37 12.20
N LEU A 306 4.23 -6.98 13.45
CA LEU A 306 3.88 -5.63 13.83
C LEU A 306 5.10 -4.96 14.47
N SER A 307 5.61 -3.93 13.80
CA SER A 307 6.66 -3.04 14.29
C SER A 307 6.06 -1.70 14.69
N THR A 308 6.43 -1.17 15.85
CA THR A 308 5.97 0.15 16.31
C THR A 308 6.97 0.73 17.30
N TYR A 309 7.12 2.05 17.31
CA TYR A 309 7.86 2.76 18.34
C TYR A 309 6.89 3.25 19.41
N LEU A 310 7.20 2.92 20.68
CA LEU A 310 6.40 3.33 21.83
C LEU A 310 7.26 4.10 22.83
N ARG A 311 6.76 5.22 23.33
CA ARG A 311 7.37 5.98 24.43
C ARG A 311 6.38 6.17 25.58
N TYR A 312 6.77 5.71 26.76
CA TYR A 312 5.93 5.65 27.95
C TYR A 312 6.82 5.56 29.21
N ALA A 313 6.38 6.06 30.37
CA ALA A 313 7.17 6.05 31.63
C ALA A 313 6.72 4.97 32.63
N LEU A 314 5.52 4.43 32.43
CA LEU A 314 4.65 3.71 33.36
C LEU A 314 5.33 2.83 34.43
N PRO A 315 5.54 3.37 35.65
CA PRO A 315 6.10 2.62 36.78
C PRO A 315 5.14 1.58 37.39
N VAL A 316 3.83 1.85 37.34
CA VAL A 316 2.78 0.98 37.90
C VAL A 316 1.80 0.53 36.82
N GLY A 317 1.45 1.44 35.91
CA GLY A 317 0.56 1.17 34.79
C GLY A 317 1.18 0.33 33.68
N ARG A 318 0.44 0.20 32.58
CA ARG A 318 0.88 -0.53 31.39
C ARG A 318 0.36 0.08 30.10
N VAL A 319 1.14 -0.14 29.05
CA VAL A 319 0.70 -0.04 27.67
C VAL A 319 0.12 -1.38 27.26
N GLU A 320 -0.99 -1.35 26.54
CA GLU A 320 -1.58 -2.50 25.88
C GLU A 320 -1.47 -2.32 24.37
N MET A 321 -1.03 -3.34 23.66
CA MET A 321 -1.08 -3.41 22.21
C MET A 321 -1.75 -4.71 21.82
N SER A 322 -2.83 -4.63 21.05
CA SER A 322 -3.63 -5.81 20.72
C SER A 322 -3.89 -5.89 19.22
N ILE A 323 -3.82 -7.10 18.67
CA ILE A 323 -4.28 -7.44 17.33
C ILE A 323 -5.61 -8.16 17.46
N ILE A 324 -6.69 -7.46 17.15
CA ILE A 324 -8.05 -7.98 17.19
C ILE A 324 -8.35 -8.57 15.81
N GLN A 325 -8.66 -9.85 15.77
CA GLN A 325 -8.88 -10.60 14.54
C GLN A 325 -10.38 -10.70 14.23
N GLY A 326 -10.75 -10.41 12.99
CA GLY A 326 -12.14 -10.44 12.51
C GLY A 326 -12.35 -11.40 11.35
N ASP A 327 -13.50 -12.08 11.34
CA ASP A 327 -13.95 -12.92 10.22
C ASP A 327 -14.64 -12.11 9.10
N ALA A 328 -15.15 -12.79 8.06
CA ALA A 328 -15.82 -12.13 6.93
C ALA A 328 -17.16 -11.46 7.32
N GLN A 329 -17.74 -11.83 8.46
CA GLN A 329 -19.00 -11.29 8.98
C GLN A 329 -18.76 -10.13 9.95
N GLY A 330 -17.50 -9.83 10.27
CA GLY A 330 -17.14 -8.79 11.23
C GLY A 330 -17.10 -9.27 12.68
N ASN A 331 -17.25 -10.57 12.95
CA ASN A 331 -17.17 -11.10 14.30
C ASN A 331 -15.70 -11.21 14.72
N ASN A 332 -15.43 -10.91 15.99
CA ASN A 332 -14.13 -11.19 16.58
C ASN A 332 -13.92 -12.71 16.66
N ASN A 333 -12.84 -13.20 16.06
CA ASN A 333 -12.47 -14.61 16.06
C ASN A 333 -11.11 -14.87 16.75
N GLY A 334 -10.55 -13.88 17.44
CA GLY A 334 -9.30 -13.99 18.20
C GLY A 334 -8.71 -12.64 18.58
N GLU A 335 -7.89 -12.63 19.62
CA GLU A 335 -7.09 -11.46 20.00
C GLU A 335 -5.68 -11.91 20.40
N ILE A 336 -4.67 -11.20 19.91
CA ILE A 336 -3.29 -11.35 20.34
C ILE A 336 -2.94 -10.10 21.13
N HIS A 337 -2.48 -10.26 22.37
CA HIS A 337 -2.35 -9.18 23.31
C HIS A 337 -0.93 -9.08 23.86
N TYR A 338 -0.36 -7.88 23.83
CA TYR A 338 0.94 -7.52 24.37
C TYR A 338 0.80 -6.43 25.43
N THR A 339 1.58 -6.55 26.49
CA THR A 339 1.63 -5.57 27.57
C THR A 339 3.05 -5.07 27.79
N TYR A 340 3.22 -3.76 27.95
CA TYR A 340 4.54 -3.16 28.22
C TYR A 340 4.51 -2.21 29.41
N ASN A 341 5.49 -2.35 30.29
CA ASN A 341 5.63 -1.56 31.52
C ASN A 341 7.04 -0.94 31.57
N ASN A 342 7.28 0.04 32.43
CA ASN A 342 8.61 0.59 32.74
C ASN A 342 9.40 1.09 31.51
N GLY A 343 8.77 1.88 30.63
CA GLY A 343 9.40 2.34 29.38
C GLY A 343 10.44 3.45 29.55
N GLY A 344 10.49 4.10 30.72
CA GLY A 344 11.49 5.13 31.06
C GLY A 344 11.40 6.43 30.25
N TRP A 345 10.25 6.72 29.65
CA TRP A 345 10.00 7.91 28.82
C TRP A 345 11.01 8.10 27.67
N LYS A 346 11.37 6.99 27.02
CA LYS A 346 12.18 6.97 25.80
C LYS A 346 11.47 6.17 24.72
N TRP A 347 11.78 6.46 23.47
CA TRP A 347 11.31 5.65 22.35
C TRP A 347 11.92 4.25 22.42
N ASN A 348 11.05 3.24 22.36
CA ASN A 348 11.44 1.84 22.31
C ASN A 348 10.74 1.20 21.12
N GLU A 349 11.51 0.63 20.21
CA GLU A 349 10.96 -0.20 19.13
C GLU A 349 10.41 -1.51 19.70
N LYS A 350 9.21 -1.88 19.27
CA LYS A 350 8.53 -3.13 19.59
C LYS A 350 8.25 -3.88 18.30
N ASN A 351 8.89 -5.03 18.16
CA ASN A 351 8.76 -5.92 17.02
C ASN A 351 8.11 -7.22 17.48
N ASN A 352 6.88 -7.45 17.06
CA ASN A 352 6.11 -8.61 17.48
C ASN A 352 5.64 -9.38 16.26
N SER A 353 6.10 -10.62 16.12
CA SER A 353 5.61 -11.52 15.08
C SER A 353 4.64 -12.56 15.63
N PHE A 354 3.63 -12.86 14.81
CA PHE A 354 2.50 -13.67 15.19
C PHE A 354 1.90 -14.37 13.97
N VAL A 355 1.11 -15.42 14.22
CA VAL A 355 0.33 -16.13 13.20
C VAL A 355 -1.14 -15.84 13.45
N LEU A 356 -1.86 -15.48 12.39
CA LEU A 356 -3.29 -15.24 12.47
C LEU A 356 -4.08 -16.54 12.44
N ASN A 357 -5.29 -16.52 12.98
CA ASN A 357 -6.22 -17.63 12.83
C ASN A 357 -6.56 -17.82 11.34
N PRO A 358 -6.69 -19.08 10.85
CA PRO A 358 -6.98 -19.35 9.43
C PRO A 358 -8.26 -18.68 8.89
N GLY A 359 -9.24 -18.45 9.75
CA GLY A 359 -10.51 -17.80 9.38
C GLY A 359 -10.46 -16.27 9.34
N THR A 360 -9.36 -15.64 9.75
CA THR A 360 -9.24 -14.18 9.85
C THR A 360 -9.22 -13.53 8.46
N LYS A 361 -10.00 -12.47 8.30
CA LYS A 361 -10.12 -11.68 7.06
C LYS A 361 -9.62 -10.25 7.21
N PHE A 362 -9.72 -9.70 8.41
CA PHE A 362 -9.12 -8.44 8.75
C PHE A 362 -8.59 -8.48 10.18
N ILE A 363 -7.68 -7.56 10.50
CA ILE A 363 -7.34 -7.23 11.87
C ILE A 363 -7.65 -5.77 12.16
N ARG A 364 -7.71 -5.44 13.44
CA ARG A 364 -7.55 -4.07 13.93
C ARG A 364 -6.44 -4.05 14.97
N ILE A 365 -5.65 -2.99 14.97
CA ILE A 365 -4.61 -2.77 15.97
C ILE A 365 -5.19 -1.83 17.02
N ARG A 366 -5.15 -2.25 18.28
CA ARG A 366 -5.55 -1.43 19.43
C ARG A 366 -4.33 -1.05 20.24
N PHE A 367 -4.17 0.23 20.51
CA PHE A 367 -3.28 0.71 21.56
C PHE A 367 -4.10 1.13 22.78
N GLY A 368 -3.56 0.87 23.97
CA GLY A 368 -4.16 1.23 25.24
C GLY A 368 -3.10 1.73 26.21
N VAL A 369 -3.44 2.69 27.07
CA VAL A 369 -2.56 3.14 28.15
C VAL A 369 -3.38 3.42 29.40
N GLY A 370 -2.93 2.92 30.55
CA GLY A 370 -3.62 3.10 31.81
C GLY A 370 -3.02 2.26 32.94
N GLY A 371 -3.80 2.03 34.00
CA GLY A 371 -3.34 1.29 35.19
C GLY A 371 -2.56 2.14 36.20
N GLU A 372 -2.42 3.44 35.93
CA GLU A 372 -1.96 4.44 36.88
C GLU A 372 -2.55 5.82 36.52
N VAL A 373 -2.54 6.76 37.47
CA VAL A 373 -3.03 8.11 37.21
C VAL A 373 -2.04 8.88 36.33
N GLY A 374 -2.53 9.53 35.27
CA GLY A 374 -1.72 10.41 34.44
C GLY A 374 -0.78 9.67 33.49
N ALA A 375 -1.17 8.48 33.04
CA ALA A 375 -0.43 7.63 32.13
C ALA A 375 -0.45 8.19 30.70
N TYR A 376 0.74 8.33 30.11
CA TYR A 376 0.94 8.74 28.72
C TYR A 376 1.55 7.62 27.89
N LEU A 377 1.13 7.55 26.63
CA LEU A 377 1.74 6.73 25.60
C LEU A 377 1.87 7.56 24.32
N ASP A 378 3.08 7.63 23.79
CA ASP A 378 3.34 8.09 22.44
C ASP A 378 3.63 6.90 21.53
N ILE A 379 3.07 6.94 20.33
CA ILE A 379 3.10 5.89 19.33
C ILE A 379 3.58 6.52 18.03
N ASP A 380 4.53 5.86 17.39
CA ASP A 380 5.04 6.27 16.09
C ASP A 380 5.43 5.05 15.26
N HIS A 381 5.55 5.21 13.95
CA HIS A 381 6.08 4.20 13.02
C HIS A 381 5.43 2.82 13.15
N THR A 382 4.10 2.77 13.12
CA THR A 382 3.35 1.52 13.25
C THR A 382 3.21 0.84 11.89
N LYS A 383 3.94 -0.25 11.68
CA LYS A 383 4.03 -0.99 10.42
C LYS A 383 3.57 -2.43 10.59
N LEU A 384 2.80 -2.92 9.63
CA LEU A 384 2.42 -4.32 9.54
C LEU A 384 3.08 -4.95 8.31
N HIS A 385 3.90 -5.96 8.52
CA HIS A 385 4.61 -6.65 7.45
C HIS A 385 4.16 -8.11 7.34
N LEU A 386 3.66 -8.52 6.16
CA LEU A 386 3.41 -9.92 5.87
C LEU A 386 4.75 -10.65 5.70
N LEU A 387 5.02 -11.60 6.58
CA LEU A 387 6.28 -12.35 6.57
C LEU A 387 6.22 -13.51 5.57
N ASN A 388 5.14 -14.29 5.62
CA ASN A 388 4.87 -15.38 4.69
C ASN A 388 3.42 -15.83 4.80
N SER A 389 2.91 -16.40 3.71
CA SER A 389 1.55 -16.94 3.59
C SER A 389 1.34 -18.26 4.34
N GLU A 390 2.40 -18.98 4.69
CA GLU A 390 2.32 -20.34 5.26
C GLU A 390 2.16 -20.36 6.78
N GLY A 391 2.28 -19.20 7.46
CA GLY A 391 2.18 -19.13 8.91
C GLY A 391 3.45 -19.57 9.64
N ASN A 392 4.60 -19.57 8.97
CA ASN A 392 5.87 -20.02 9.55
C ASN A 392 6.59 -18.87 10.27
N LEU A 393 6.86 -19.01 11.56
CA LEU A 393 7.67 -18.04 12.31
C LEU A 393 9.18 -18.37 12.36
N ASN A 394 9.62 -19.47 11.73
CA ASN A 394 11.02 -19.87 11.70
C ASN A 394 11.81 -19.20 10.57
N PHE A 395 12.00 -17.88 10.65
CA PHE A 395 12.83 -17.13 9.70
C PHE A 395 13.92 -16.30 10.40
N ILE A 396 15.02 -16.05 9.69
CA ILE A 396 16.12 -15.22 10.17
C ILE A 396 15.79 -13.77 9.83
N ARG A 397 15.79 -12.89 10.82
CA ARG A 397 15.62 -11.44 10.62
C ARG A 397 16.95 -10.74 10.48
N TYR A 398 16.95 -9.69 9.67
CA TYR A 398 18.09 -8.81 9.48
C TYR A 398 17.70 -7.39 9.85
N GLU A 399 18.44 -6.76 10.76
CA GLU A 399 18.37 -5.32 11.00
C GLU A 399 19.51 -4.66 10.23
N TYR A 400 19.24 -3.54 9.56
CA TYR A 400 20.24 -2.82 8.76
C TYR A 400 20.64 -1.50 9.43
N ASN A 401 21.86 -1.03 9.17
CA ASN A 401 22.31 0.30 9.57
C ASN A 401 21.86 1.36 8.54
N GLN A 402 22.19 2.63 8.79
CA GLN A 402 21.83 3.75 7.90
C GLN A 402 22.48 3.66 6.50
N SER A 403 23.56 2.90 6.36
CA SER A 403 24.22 2.60 5.09
C SER A 403 23.64 1.37 4.38
N ASN A 404 22.53 0.82 4.89
CA ASN A 404 21.87 -0.39 4.39
C ASN A 404 22.72 -1.67 4.49
N GLU A 405 23.63 -1.74 5.46
CA GLU A 405 24.44 -2.92 5.77
C GLU A 405 23.83 -3.69 6.95
N VAL A 406 23.94 -5.02 6.96
CA VAL A 406 23.33 -5.86 8.01
C VAL A 406 23.99 -5.57 9.36
N LYS A 407 23.31 -4.85 10.24
CA LYS A 407 23.74 -4.56 11.60
C LYS A 407 23.46 -5.72 12.56
N ARG A 408 22.33 -6.42 12.40
CA ARG A 408 21.97 -7.58 13.24
C ARG A 408 21.39 -8.72 12.44
N ILE A 409 21.68 -9.95 12.86
CA ILE A 409 21.03 -11.18 12.42
C ILE A 409 20.34 -11.79 13.64
N ILE A 410 19.03 -11.95 13.59
CA ILE A 410 18.23 -12.54 14.66
C ILE A 410 17.70 -13.87 14.14
N TYR A 411 18.16 -14.96 14.73
CA TYR A 411 17.74 -16.30 14.35
C TYR A 411 16.42 -16.68 15.02
N PRO A 412 15.66 -17.64 14.44
CA PRO A 412 14.40 -18.12 15.01
C PRO A 412 14.48 -18.58 16.47
N ASN A 413 15.64 -19.10 16.88
CA ASN A 413 15.88 -19.57 18.24
C ASN A 413 16.16 -18.44 19.25
N GLY A 414 16.04 -17.17 18.85
CA GLY A 414 16.30 -16.01 19.70
C GLY A 414 17.78 -15.60 19.77
N LYS A 415 18.67 -16.35 19.11
CA LYS A 415 20.08 -15.99 18.99
C LYS A 415 20.23 -14.70 18.18
N ILE A 416 20.95 -13.73 18.71
CA ILE A 416 21.22 -12.46 18.04
C ILE A 416 22.71 -12.34 17.76
N VAL A 417 23.05 -12.05 16.51
CA VAL A 417 24.41 -11.75 16.06
C VAL A 417 24.47 -10.30 15.60
N GLU A 418 25.30 -9.49 16.22
CA GLU A 418 25.61 -8.13 15.77
C GLU A 418 26.83 -8.14 14.85
N ILE A 419 26.80 -7.28 13.85
CA ILE A 419 27.88 -7.05 12.90
C ILE A 419 28.27 -5.58 12.95
N GLU A 420 29.58 -5.32 13.07
CA GLU A 420 30.14 -3.96 13.03
C GLU A 420 30.98 -3.79 11.77
N TYR A 421 30.90 -2.61 11.17
CA TYR A 421 31.60 -2.24 9.95
C TYR A 421 32.54 -1.05 10.19
N ASP A 422 33.65 -1.00 9.47
CA ASP A 422 34.48 0.21 9.38
C ASP A 422 33.85 1.25 8.45
N ALA A 423 34.47 2.44 8.38
CA ALA A 423 33.99 3.54 7.53
C ALA A 423 34.00 3.24 6.02
N ASN A 424 34.65 2.16 5.58
CA ASN A 424 34.68 1.73 4.19
C ASN A 424 33.68 0.60 3.90
N GLY A 425 32.87 0.21 4.89
CA GLY A 425 31.90 -0.89 4.78
C GLY A 425 32.50 -2.28 4.91
N ASN A 426 33.73 -2.41 5.43
CA ASN A 426 34.29 -3.73 5.73
C ASN A 426 33.83 -4.21 7.10
N GLN A 427 33.34 -5.44 7.17
CA GLN A 427 33.00 -6.07 8.45
C GLN A 427 34.24 -6.20 9.34
N VAL A 428 34.25 -5.52 10.48
CA VAL A 428 35.35 -5.57 11.46
C VAL A 428 35.03 -6.48 12.65
N GLN A 429 33.76 -6.73 12.94
CA GLN A 429 33.37 -7.61 14.04
C GLN A 429 32.07 -8.36 13.77
N ARG A 430 31.99 -9.59 14.28
CA ARG A 430 30.75 -10.38 14.38
C ARG A 430 30.66 -10.98 15.77
N LYS A 431 29.65 -10.59 16.55
CA LYS A 431 29.51 -11.00 17.95
C LYS A 431 28.12 -11.56 18.23
N ILE A 432 28.04 -12.65 18.99
CA ILE A 432 26.78 -13.17 19.51
C ILE A 432 26.45 -12.35 20.76
N VAL A 433 25.35 -11.61 20.74
CA VAL A 433 24.90 -10.75 21.87
C VAL A 433 23.76 -11.37 22.67
N LYS A 434 23.14 -12.41 22.14
CA LYS A 434 22.13 -13.23 22.82
C LYS A 434 22.20 -14.65 22.26
N GLU A 435 22.18 -15.65 23.14
CA GLU A 435 22.07 -17.07 22.76
C GLU A 435 20.64 -17.59 22.92
#